data_AF-A0A965QT01-F1
#
_entry.id   AF-A0A965QT01-F1
#
_cell.length_a   1.000
_cell.length_b   1.000
_cell.length_c   1.000
_cell.angle_alpha   90.00
_cell.angle_beta   90.00
_cell.angle_gamma   90.00
#
_symmetry.space_group_name_H-M   'P 1'
#
loop_
_entity.id
_entity.type
_entity.pdbx_description
1 polymer ?
#
loop_
_entity_poly.entity_id
_entity_poly.type
_entity_poly.pdbx_seq_one_letter_code
_entity_poly.pdbx_strand_id
1 'polypeptide(L)'
;IHLEVDAEMIVYGVTQPDAYVTLQGEPVKVQSDGTFRVRVELPNKRQVLPIVASLPGGNARHTVVMAVERNTKAMGPYGRDSGEY
;
A
#
# COMPACT_ATOMS: atom_id res chain seq x y z
N ILE A 1 -13.63 -25.46 4.69
CA ILE A 1 -12.18 -25.30 4.43
C ILE A 1 -11.72 -24.04 5.15
N HIS A 2 -10.52 -24.05 5.72
CA HIS A 2 -9.91 -22.89 6.36
C HIS A 2 -8.74 -22.43 5.48
N LEU A 3 -8.75 -21.15 5.09
CA LEU A 3 -7.74 -20.52 4.23
C LEU A 3 -7.37 -19.17 4.84
N GLU A 4 -6.10 -19.01 5.18
CA GLU A 4 -5.51 -17.76 5.64
C GLU A 4 -4.42 -17.35 4.64
N VAL A 5 -4.39 -16.06 4.29
CA VAL A 5 -3.47 -15.53 3.27
C VAL A 5 -3.01 -14.16 3.72
N ASP A 6 -1.76 -14.01 4.14
CA ASP A 6 -1.18 -12.69 4.39
C ASP A 6 -0.50 -12.13 3.15
N ALA A 7 -0.33 -10.81 3.12
CA ALA A 7 0.32 -10.13 2.02
C ALA A 7 1.05 -8.88 2.53
N GLU A 8 2.16 -8.58 1.87
CA GLU A 8 2.92 -7.35 2.04
C GLU A 8 3.09 -6.68 0.67
N MET A 9 3.28 -5.37 0.67
CA MET A 9 3.66 -4.59 -0.50
C MET A 9 5.03 -3.96 -0.30
N ILE A 10 5.81 -3.90 -1.37
CA ILE A 10 7.04 -3.10 -1.40
C ILE A 10 6.79 -1.89 -2.28
N VAL A 11 6.90 -0.70 -1.70
CA VAL A 11 6.86 0.57 -2.41
C VAL A 11 8.28 1.04 -2.63
N TYR A 12 8.66 1.31 -3.88
CA TYR A 12 9.94 1.89 -4.23
C TYR A 12 9.77 3.00 -5.25
N GLY A 13 10.72 3.92 -5.28
CA GLY A 13 10.70 5.04 -6.20
C GLY A 13 11.99 5.82 -6.14
N VAL A 14 12.00 6.95 -6.86
CA VAL A 14 13.11 7.88 -6.91
C VAL A 14 12.58 9.31 -6.79
N THR A 15 13.34 10.17 -6.11
CA THR A 15 13.10 11.60 -5.98
C THR A 15 14.44 12.35 -6.04
N GLN A 16 14.44 13.68 -5.88
CA GLN A 16 15.69 14.43 -5.74
C GLN A 16 16.48 13.92 -4.53
N PRO A 17 17.83 13.84 -4.63
CA PRO A 17 18.68 13.69 -3.47
C PRO A 17 18.30 14.72 -2.39
N ASP A 18 18.36 14.32 -1.12
CA ASP A 18 18.00 15.12 0.06
C ASP A 18 16.51 15.48 0.23
N ALA A 19 15.62 14.98 -0.64
CA ALA A 19 14.18 15.13 -0.40
C ALA A 19 13.73 14.32 0.82
N TYR A 20 12.76 14.88 1.56
CA TYR A 20 12.05 14.16 2.61
C TYR A 20 10.86 13.41 2.00
N VAL A 21 10.79 12.10 2.23
CA VAL A 21 9.67 11.26 1.80
C VAL A 21 8.92 10.74 3.01
N THR A 22 7.59 10.75 2.96
CA THR A 22 6.74 10.07 3.95
C THR A 22 5.77 9.11 3.26
N LEU A 23 5.42 8.02 3.93
CA LEU A 23 4.35 7.10 3.57
C LEU A 23 3.37 7.02 4.74
N GLN A 24 2.09 7.36 4.52
CA GLN A 24 1.11 7.49 5.61
C GLN A 24 1.54 8.45 6.75
N GLY A 25 2.35 9.46 6.42
CA GLY A 25 2.91 10.40 7.42
C GLY A 25 4.19 9.91 8.09
N GLU A 26 4.57 8.65 7.93
CA GLU A 26 5.80 8.09 8.49
C GLU A 26 7.00 8.34 7.57
N PRO A 27 8.15 8.81 8.09
CA PRO A 27 9.35 9.05 7.27
C PRO A 27 9.87 7.79 6.57
N VAL A 28 10.21 7.93 5.30
CA VAL A 28 10.89 6.90 4.50
C VAL A 28 12.30 7.37 4.19
N LYS A 29 13.29 6.53 4.47
CA LYS A 29 14.69 6.83 4.17
C LYS A 29 14.91 6.90 2.66
N VAL A 30 15.37 8.07 2.20
CA VAL A 30 15.89 8.30 0.85
C VAL A 30 17.40 8.08 0.87
N GLN A 31 17.92 7.34 -0.11
CA GLN A 31 19.35 7.10 -0.28
C GLN A 31 20.03 8.28 -0.97
N SER A 32 21.37 8.30 -0.97
CA SER A 32 22.15 9.39 -1.59
C SER A 32 21.93 9.51 -3.11
N ASP A 33 21.48 8.44 -3.77
CA ASP A 33 21.11 8.45 -5.19
C ASP A 33 19.64 8.86 -5.44
N GLY A 34 18.91 9.25 -4.39
CA GLY A 34 17.50 9.65 -4.45
C GLY A 34 16.51 8.49 -4.43
N THR A 35 16.96 7.23 -4.39
CA THR A 35 16.07 6.07 -4.33
C THR A 35 15.49 5.86 -2.93
N PHE A 36 14.31 5.26 -2.85
CA PHE A 36 13.73 4.81 -1.59
C PHE A 36 13.00 3.49 -1.77
N ARG A 37 12.87 2.74 -0.67
CA ARG A 37 12.13 1.48 -0.60
C ARG A 37 11.55 1.30 0.79
N VAL A 38 10.30 0.86 0.88
CA VAL A 38 9.62 0.54 2.13
C VAL A 38 8.71 -0.67 1.96
N ARG A 39 8.70 -1.56 2.95
CA ARG A 39 7.76 -2.69 3.04
C ARG A 39 6.57 -2.25 3.88
N VAL A 40 5.37 -2.56 3.42
CA VAL A 40 4.10 -2.15 4.03
C VAL A 40 3.23 -3.40 4.16
N GLU A 41 2.64 -3.60 5.33
CA GLU A 41 1.63 -4.64 5.54
C GLU A 41 0.40 -4.36 4.66
N LEU A 42 -0.19 -5.41 4.08
CA LEU A 42 -1.48 -5.33 3.39
C LEU A 42 -2.54 -6.07 4.20
N PRO A 43 -3.08 -5.46 5.26
CA PRO A 43 -4.17 -6.05 6.00
C PRO A 43 -5.41 -6.17 5.12
N ASN A 44 -6.34 -7.01 5.56
CA ASN A 44 -7.61 -7.20 4.86
C ASN A 44 -8.35 -5.84 4.76
N LYS A 45 -9.12 -5.68 3.69
CA LYS A 45 -9.76 -4.43 3.22
C LYS A 45 -8.85 -3.52 2.40
N ARG A 46 -9.48 -2.53 1.78
CA ARG A 46 -8.82 -1.45 1.02
C ARG A 46 -7.93 -0.59 1.91
N GLN A 47 -6.69 -0.42 1.49
CA GLN A 47 -5.69 0.48 2.04
C GLN A 47 -5.51 1.70 1.12
N VAL A 48 -5.39 2.89 1.70
CA VAL A 48 -5.07 4.14 0.96
C VAL A 48 -3.78 4.71 1.52
N LEU A 49 -2.76 4.81 0.68
CA LEU A 49 -1.38 5.06 1.05
C LEU A 49 -0.91 6.35 0.37
N PRO A 50 -1.04 7.51 1.04
CA PRO A 50 -0.40 8.74 0.58
C PRO A 50 1.12 8.63 0.72
N ILE A 51 1.82 8.89 -0.37
CA ILE A 51 3.27 9.05 -0.44
C ILE A 51 3.56 10.49 -0.79
N VAL A 52 4.31 11.17 0.06
CA VAL A 52 4.59 12.60 -0.07
C VAL A 52 6.08 12.79 -0.15
N ALA A 53 6.55 13.49 -1.18
CA ALA A 53 7.92 13.99 -1.27
C ALA A 53 7.93 15.51 -1.10
N SER A 54 8.91 16.04 -0.37
CA SER A 54 9.11 17.48 -0.19
C SER A 54 10.60 17.85 -0.21
N LEU A 55 10.92 19.00 -0.79
CA LEU A 55 12.30 19.51 -0.80
C LEU A 55 12.70 20.16 0.53
N PRO A 56 14.01 20.20 0.84
CA PRO A 56 14.53 21.03 1.92
C PRO A 56 14.06 22.49 1.75
N GLY A 57 13.48 23.07 2.81
CA GLY A 57 12.94 24.44 2.77
C GLY A 57 11.45 24.54 2.40
N GLY A 58 10.77 23.44 2.08
CA GLY A 58 9.30 23.35 2.03
C GLY A 58 8.62 24.04 0.84
N ASN A 59 9.39 24.53 -0.13
CA ASN A 59 8.92 25.25 -1.31
C ASN A 59 8.30 24.37 -2.41
N ALA A 60 8.49 23.05 -2.36
CA ALA A 60 7.89 22.11 -3.29
C ALA A 60 7.45 20.82 -2.59
N ARG A 61 6.25 20.36 -2.94
CA ARG A 61 5.65 19.11 -2.46
C ARG A 61 5.00 18.37 -3.61
N HIS A 62 5.23 17.07 -3.71
CA HIS A 62 4.56 16.19 -4.65
C HIS A 62 3.90 15.04 -3.87
N THR A 63 2.70 14.63 -4.26
CA THR A 63 1.94 13.59 -3.56
C THR A 63 1.40 12.57 -4.54
N VAL A 64 1.69 11.30 -4.28
CA VAL A 64 1.12 10.14 -4.97
C VAL A 64 0.22 9.43 -3.98
N VAL A 65 -1.02 9.15 -4.35
CA VAL A 65 -1.94 8.35 -3.52
C VAL A 65 -2.12 6.99 -4.17
N MET A 66 -1.71 5.93 -3.49
CA MET A 66 -1.97 4.56 -3.93
C MET A 66 -3.16 3.98 -3.18
N ALA A 67 -4.08 3.34 -3.89
CA ALA A 67 -5.15 2.56 -3.29
C ALA A 67 -4.98 1.09 -3.67
N VAL A 68 -4.82 0.22 -2.68
CA VAL A 68 -4.59 -1.22 -2.86
C VAL A 68 -5.58 -1.98 -1.99
N GLU A 69 -6.12 -3.11 -2.48
CA GLU A 69 -7.15 -3.85 -1.77
C GLU A 69 -6.83 -5.34 -1.72
N ARG A 70 -6.84 -5.89 -0.50
CA ARG A 70 -6.85 -7.33 -0.24
C ARG A 70 -8.17 -7.64 0.43
N ASN A 71 -8.98 -8.54 -0.14
CA ASN A 71 -10.27 -8.91 0.43
C ASN A 71 -10.38 -10.41 0.67
N THR A 72 -10.68 -10.77 1.91
CA THR A 72 -11.14 -12.11 2.28
C THR A 72 -12.66 -12.14 2.26
N LYS A 73 -13.24 -12.98 1.41
CA LYS A 73 -14.68 -13.24 1.37
C LYS A 73 -14.97 -14.66 1.85
N ALA A 74 -15.74 -14.78 2.92
CA ALA A 74 -16.33 -16.05 3.29
C ALA A 74 -17.53 -16.32 2.39
N MET A 75 -17.49 -17.42 1.65
CA MET A 75 -18.67 -17.92 0.94
C MET A 75 -19.40 -18.87 1.90
N GLY A 76 -20.71 -18.67 2.06
CA GLY A 76 -21.56 -19.66 2.72
C GLY A 76 -21.51 -21.00 1.97
N PRO A 77 -22.03 -22.09 2.57
CA PRO A 77 -22.16 -23.34 1.83
C PRO A 77 -22.88 -23.05 0.52
N TYR A 78 -22.33 -23.54 -0.59
CA TYR A 78 -23.05 -23.55 -1.86
C TYR A 78 -24.36 -24.28 -1.59
N GLY A 79 -25.47 -23.54 -1.47
CA GLY A 79 -26.78 -24.14 -1.57
C GLY A 79 -26.78 -24.85 -2.91
N ARG A 80 -26.82 -26.18 -2.90
CA ARG A 80 -27.36 -26.87 -4.07
C ARG A 80 -28.76 -26.28 -4.20
N ASP A 81 -28.98 -25.46 -5.21
CA ASP A 81 -30.33 -25.27 -5.71
C ASP A 81 -30.81 -26.68 -6.08
N SER A 82 -31.53 -27.30 -5.15
CA SER A 82 -32.38 -28.44 -5.44
C SER A 82 -33.49 -27.88 -6.29
N GLY A 83 -33.22 -27.74 -7.59
CA GLY A 83 -34.25 -27.60 -8.60
C GLY A 83 -35.11 -28.87 -8.52
N GLU A 84 -36.19 -28.79 -7.76
CA GLU A 84 -37.31 -29.71 -7.85
C GLU A 84 -37.80 -29.69 -9.31
N TYR A 85 -37.83 -30.87 -9.93
CA TYR A 85 -38.53 -31.18 -11.16
C TYR A 85 -39.37 -32.43 -10.92
#